data_AF-A0A6P8YM05-F1
#
_entry.id   AF-A0A6P8YM05-F1
#
_cell.length_a   1.000
_cell.length_b   1.000
_cell.length_c   1.000
_cell.angle_alpha   90.00
_cell.angle_beta   90.00
_cell.angle_gamma   90.00
#
_symmetry.space_group_name_H-M   'P 1'
#
loop_
_entity.id
_entity.type
_entity.pdbx_description
1 polymer ?
#
loop_
_entity_poly.entity_id
_entity_poly.type
_entity_poly.pdbx_seq_one_letter_code
_entity_poly.pdbx_strand_id
1 'polypeptide(L)'
;MEAREGSASQASQRARDAALRSIWSILEELLKAVINALRLLLDPAPLGSYDISLNNSLIKGRLAVHDLLARHLRDTQFHVGLPNPFTMCSEVRVALPNLTLTAFYDADLDVGFGAADGEAMAIFGDGRAQIDLHNAKLTTKVCITLKEFSVKVADMKISLEKAEVNLKGLFGGGAVSDLVNSIVTDVLPDAVEEYEPEITQLAMKYINEFIKKMLHRGSATTATRVTNNCQKEKYVITVFRDMIKI
;
A
#
# COMPACT_ATOMS: atom_id res chain seq x y z
N MET A 1 -41.73 29.07 27.08
CA MET A 1 -41.09 27.83 27.59
C MET A 1 -40.17 27.17 26.54
N GLU A 2 -39.99 27.76 25.35
CA GLU A 2 -39.26 27.17 24.22
C GLU A 2 -37.73 27.46 24.19
N ALA A 3 -37.19 28.26 25.13
CA ALA A 3 -35.78 28.66 25.09
C ALA A 3 -34.79 27.66 25.73
N ARG A 4 -35.25 26.56 26.35
CA ARG A 4 -34.38 25.62 27.08
C ARG A 4 -33.96 24.39 26.27
N GLU A 5 -34.73 23.97 25.26
CA GLU A 5 -34.42 22.76 24.47
C GLU A 5 -33.21 22.93 23.54
N GLY A 6 -32.92 24.15 23.07
CA GLY A 6 -31.76 24.41 22.21
C GLY A 6 -30.39 24.27 22.92
N SER A 7 -30.34 24.47 24.24
CA SER A 7 -29.06 24.50 24.98
C SER A 7 -28.47 23.11 25.23
N ALA A 8 -29.32 22.11 25.49
CA ALA A 8 -28.91 20.73 25.72
C ALA A 8 -28.40 20.04 24.44
N SER A 9 -29.04 20.34 23.30
CA SER A 9 -28.60 19.84 21.98
C SER A 9 -27.22 20.37 21.60
N GLN A 10 -26.95 21.66 21.81
CA GLN A 10 -25.66 22.27 21.53
C GLN A 10 -24.53 21.77 22.44
N ALA A 11 -24.80 21.53 23.73
CA ALA A 11 -23.81 20.99 24.65
C ALA A 11 -23.39 19.55 24.28
N SER A 12 -24.35 18.71 23.87
CA SER A 12 -24.10 17.34 23.40
C SER A 12 -23.27 17.32 22.11
N GLN A 13 -23.56 18.21 21.16
CA GLN A 13 -22.78 18.35 19.92
C GLN A 13 -21.33 18.75 20.20
N ARG A 14 -21.10 19.74 21.06
CA ARG A 14 -19.74 20.18 21.44
C ARG A 14 -18.93 19.07 22.12
N ALA A 15 -19.56 18.26 22.97
CA ALA A 15 -18.90 17.14 23.61
C ALA A 15 -18.51 16.05 22.60
N ARG A 16 -19.38 15.75 21.63
CA ARG A 16 -19.08 14.81 20.53
C ARG A 16 -17.93 15.31 19.66
N ASP A 17 -17.95 16.58 19.27
CA ASP A 17 -16.90 17.17 18.44
C ASP A 17 -15.54 17.16 19.15
N ALA A 18 -15.52 17.45 20.45
CA ALA A 18 -14.31 17.39 21.26
C ALA A 18 -13.75 15.96 21.37
N ALA A 19 -14.62 14.98 21.59
CA ALA A 19 -14.23 13.57 21.65
C ALA A 19 -13.67 13.08 20.30
N LEU A 20 -14.32 13.44 19.18
CA LEU A 20 -13.84 13.10 17.84
C LEU A 20 -12.48 13.72 17.53
N ARG A 21 -12.25 14.99 17.92
CA ARG A 21 -10.94 15.64 17.76
C ARG A 21 -9.84 14.95 18.57
N SER A 22 -10.15 14.51 19.79
CA SER A 22 -9.18 13.79 20.64
C SER A 22 -8.80 12.44 20.03
N ILE A 23 -9.78 11.63 19.64
CA ILE A 23 -9.55 10.34 18.97
C ILE A 23 -8.75 10.55 17.68
N TRP A 24 -9.05 11.62 16.94
CA TRP A 24 -8.34 11.94 15.71
C TRP A 24 -6.87 12.28 15.95
N SER A 25 -6.56 13.12 16.93
CA SER A 25 -5.16 13.46 17.24
C SER A 25 -4.33 12.23 17.58
N ILE A 26 -4.90 11.28 18.32
CA ILE A 26 -4.24 10.00 18.65
C ILE A 26 -4.01 9.18 17.38
N LEU A 27 -5.01 9.11 16.51
CA LEU A 27 -4.90 8.36 15.27
C LEU A 27 -3.87 8.94 14.31
N GLU A 28 -3.82 10.26 14.18
CA GLU A 28 -2.84 10.95 13.35
C GLU A 28 -1.42 10.65 13.84
N GLU A 29 -1.19 10.71 15.15
CA GLU A 29 0.10 10.35 15.74
C GLU A 29 0.43 8.86 15.58
N LEU A 30 -0.55 7.96 15.71
CA LEU A 30 -0.37 6.54 15.43
C LEU A 30 -0.03 6.29 13.95
N LEU A 31 -0.73 6.93 13.02
CA LEU A 31 -0.47 6.83 11.58
C LEU A 31 0.94 7.35 11.27
N LYS A 32 1.33 8.51 11.80
CA LYS A 32 2.69 9.04 11.67
C LYS A 32 3.73 8.09 12.23
N ALA A 33 3.51 7.53 13.42
CA ALA A 33 4.43 6.59 14.05
C ALA A 33 4.58 5.30 13.23
N VAL A 34 3.47 4.75 12.72
CA VAL A 34 3.46 3.59 11.83
C VAL A 34 4.21 3.92 10.54
N ILE A 35 3.88 5.02 9.88
CA ILE A 35 4.55 5.47 8.65
C ILE A 35 6.05 5.65 8.86
N ASN A 36 6.47 6.28 9.96
CA ASN A 36 7.89 6.47 10.26
C ASN A 36 8.59 5.14 10.57
N ALA A 37 7.95 4.23 11.30
CA ALA A 37 8.47 2.89 11.53
C ALA A 37 8.58 2.12 10.20
N LEU A 38 7.61 2.25 9.30
CA LEU A 38 7.65 1.65 7.97
C LEU A 38 8.82 2.20 7.16
N ARG A 39 8.99 3.52 7.09
CA ARG A 39 10.13 4.15 6.41
C ARG A 39 11.47 3.61 6.90
N LEU A 40 11.64 3.44 8.22
CA LEU A 40 12.90 2.99 8.81
C LEU A 40 13.17 1.50 8.60
N LEU A 41 12.12 0.67 8.64
CA LEU A 41 12.26 -0.79 8.61
C LEU A 41 12.21 -1.39 7.21
N LEU A 42 11.65 -0.69 6.23
CA LEU A 42 11.31 -1.22 4.91
C LEU A 42 12.22 -0.70 3.80
N ASP A 43 13.50 -0.43 4.06
CA ASP A 43 14.42 -0.07 2.98
C ASP A 43 15.81 -0.70 3.18
N PRO A 44 16.15 -1.76 2.42
CA PRO A 44 15.30 -2.42 1.40
C PRO A 44 14.12 -3.21 2.02
N ALA A 45 12.93 -3.13 1.41
CA ALA A 45 11.77 -3.95 1.78
C ALA A 45 11.74 -5.26 0.99
N PRO A 46 11.83 -6.43 1.65
CA PRO A 46 11.56 -7.69 1.00
C PRO A 46 10.06 -7.83 0.74
N LEU A 47 9.69 -7.91 -0.54
CA LEU A 47 8.32 -8.20 -0.98
C LEU A 47 8.09 -9.70 -1.17
N GLY A 48 9.15 -10.48 -1.37
CA GLY A 48 9.13 -11.94 -1.41
C GLY A 48 9.32 -12.50 -2.81
N SER A 49 8.78 -13.69 -3.05
CA SER A 49 8.85 -14.39 -4.33
C SER A 49 7.44 -14.71 -4.83
N TYR A 50 7.25 -14.66 -6.14
CA TYR A 50 5.96 -14.81 -6.81
C TYR A 50 6.12 -15.76 -7.99
N ASP A 51 5.12 -16.60 -8.19
CA ASP A 51 5.05 -17.50 -9.33
C ASP A 51 3.71 -17.22 -10.03
N ILE A 52 3.81 -16.61 -11.22
CA ILE A 52 2.67 -16.10 -11.97
C ILE A 52 2.50 -17.00 -13.18
N SER A 53 1.42 -17.78 -13.19
CA SER A 53 0.99 -18.52 -14.36
C SER A 53 0.03 -17.66 -15.18
N LEU A 54 0.42 -17.32 -16.40
CA LEU A 54 -0.40 -16.58 -17.35
C LEU A 54 -1.07 -17.58 -18.29
N ASN A 55 -2.39 -17.53 -18.39
CA ASN A 55 -3.14 -18.39 -19.29
C ASN A 55 -4.34 -17.62 -19.85
N ASN A 56 -4.03 -16.63 -20.69
CA ASN A 56 -5.04 -15.88 -21.42
C ASN A 56 -4.81 -15.99 -22.94
N SER A 57 -5.65 -15.35 -23.76
CA SER A 57 -5.57 -15.45 -25.22
C SER A 57 -4.37 -14.74 -25.84
N LEU A 58 -3.81 -13.74 -25.14
CA LEU A 58 -2.70 -12.91 -25.60
C LEU A 58 -1.36 -13.40 -25.07
N ILE A 59 -1.32 -13.94 -23.85
CA ILE A 59 -0.10 -14.38 -23.17
C ILE A 59 -0.37 -15.69 -22.45
N LYS A 60 0.47 -16.68 -22.72
CA LYS A 60 0.53 -17.96 -22.03
C LYS A 60 1.92 -18.17 -21.46
N GLY A 61 2.04 -18.91 -20.37
CA GLY A 61 3.33 -19.31 -19.83
C GLY A 61 3.50 -18.96 -18.36
N ARG A 62 4.74 -18.85 -17.91
CA ARG A 62 5.11 -18.68 -16.52
C ARG A 62 6.12 -17.54 -16.36
N LEU A 63 5.88 -16.72 -15.36
CA LEU A 63 6.82 -15.73 -14.86
C LEU A 63 7.06 -15.99 -13.38
N ALA A 64 8.26 -16.46 -13.04
CA ALA A 64 8.71 -16.55 -11.67
C ALA A 64 9.56 -15.33 -11.33
N VAL A 65 9.30 -14.74 -10.17
CA VAL A 65 10.04 -13.59 -9.62
C VAL A 65 10.55 -14.00 -8.24
N HIS A 66 11.85 -13.93 -8.04
CA HIS A 66 12.52 -14.31 -6.80
C HIS A 66 13.20 -13.11 -6.16
N ASP A 67 13.17 -13.07 -4.83
CA ASP A 67 13.83 -12.04 -4.03
C ASP A 67 13.47 -10.62 -4.47
N LEU A 68 12.17 -10.37 -4.67
CA LEU A 68 11.69 -9.03 -5.00
C LEU A 68 11.95 -8.10 -3.81
N LEU A 69 12.76 -7.07 -4.05
CA LEU A 69 13.11 -6.03 -3.10
C LEU A 69 12.62 -4.68 -3.63
N ALA A 70 11.99 -3.91 -2.75
CA ALA A 70 11.73 -2.49 -2.99
C ALA A 70 12.74 -1.63 -2.22
N ARG A 71 13.26 -0.59 -2.88
CA ARG A 71 14.22 0.38 -2.32
C ARG A 71 13.71 1.80 -2.47
N HIS A 72 14.33 2.73 -1.76
CA HIS A 72 13.98 4.15 -1.75
C HIS A 72 12.60 4.44 -1.13
N LEU A 73 12.04 3.48 -0.37
CA LEU A 73 10.81 3.69 0.39
C LEU A 73 10.98 4.72 1.51
N ARG A 74 12.22 5.04 1.92
CA ARG A 74 12.51 6.13 2.85
C ARG A 74 12.14 7.50 2.31
N ASP A 75 12.25 7.70 1.00
CA ASP A 75 12.00 8.99 0.33
C ASP A 75 10.51 9.25 0.10
N THR A 76 9.67 8.25 0.41
CA THR A 76 8.22 8.31 0.30
C THR A 76 7.65 9.46 1.10
N GLN A 77 6.83 10.31 0.47
CA GLN A 77 6.11 11.40 1.09
C GLN A 77 4.65 11.00 1.33
N PHE A 78 4.17 11.17 2.56
CA PHE A 78 2.80 10.85 2.92
C PHE A 78 2.04 12.15 3.21
N HIS A 79 0.85 12.26 2.65
CA HIS A 79 -0.11 13.30 2.96
C HIS A 79 -1.42 12.63 3.39
N VAL A 80 -1.79 12.82 4.66
CA VAL A 80 -3.02 12.28 5.23
C VAL A 80 -4.05 13.39 5.24
N GLY A 81 -5.12 13.21 4.48
CA GLY A 81 -6.25 14.13 4.40
C GLY A 81 -7.11 14.07 5.67
N LEU A 82 -7.96 15.09 5.83
CA LEU A 82 -8.90 15.12 6.94
C LEU A 82 -9.87 13.93 6.83
N PRO A 83 -10.16 13.24 7.93
CA PRO A 83 -11.08 12.12 7.93
C PRO A 83 -12.50 12.62 7.75
N ASN A 84 -13.33 11.80 7.12
CA ASN A 84 -14.76 12.01 7.19
C ASN A 84 -15.29 11.37 8.49
N PRO A 85 -15.82 12.16 9.46
CA PRO A 85 -16.20 11.66 10.78
C PRO A 85 -17.39 10.69 10.75
N PHE A 86 -18.17 10.66 9.67
CA PHE A 86 -19.28 9.74 9.50
C PHE A 86 -18.82 8.38 8.99
N THR A 87 -17.81 8.37 8.11
CA THR A 87 -17.27 7.13 7.52
C THR A 87 -16.06 6.58 8.26
N MET A 88 -15.44 7.39 9.13
CA MET A 88 -14.15 7.10 9.77
C MET A 88 -13.04 6.72 8.78
N CYS A 89 -13.12 7.28 7.57
CA CYS A 89 -12.13 7.10 6.51
C CYS A 89 -11.35 8.40 6.29
N SER A 90 -10.05 8.27 6.07
CA SER A 90 -9.16 9.36 5.67
C SER A 90 -8.52 9.01 4.33
N GLU A 91 -8.44 9.99 3.43
CA GLU A 91 -7.68 9.84 2.19
C GLU A 91 -6.18 9.97 2.50
N VAL A 92 -5.38 9.02 2.07
CA VAL A 92 -3.93 9.02 2.16
C VAL A 92 -3.37 9.10 0.76
N ARG A 93 -2.62 10.17 0.50
CA ARG A 93 -1.83 10.34 -0.72
C ARG A 93 -0.38 10.04 -0.39
N VAL A 94 0.23 9.22 -1.23
CA VAL A 94 1.61 8.77 -1.09
C VAL A 94 2.32 9.14 -2.38
N ALA A 95 3.36 9.95 -2.30
CA ALA A 95 4.25 10.22 -3.42
C ALA A 95 5.55 9.43 -3.21
N LEU A 96 5.94 8.69 -4.23
CA LEU A 96 7.16 7.90 -4.32
C LEU A 96 8.02 8.57 -5.40
N PRO A 97 8.88 9.53 -5.02
CA PRO A 97 9.69 10.27 -6.01
C PRO A 97 10.58 9.32 -6.80
N ASN A 98 11.17 8.35 -6.09
CA ASN A 98 11.93 7.25 -6.66
C ASN A 98 11.54 5.96 -5.93
N LEU A 99 11.26 4.90 -6.69
CA LEU A 99 11.05 3.56 -6.17
C LEU A 99 11.78 2.59 -7.08
N THR A 100 12.77 1.89 -6.54
CA THR A 100 13.51 0.87 -7.28
C THR A 100 13.04 -0.51 -6.86
N LEU A 101 12.59 -1.31 -7.81
CA LEU A 101 12.27 -2.72 -7.63
C LEU A 101 13.41 -3.55 -8.25
N THR A 102 13.98 -4.46 -7.47
CA THR A 102 14.98 -5.42 -7.97
C THR A 102 14.55 -6.84 -7.68
N ALA A 103 14.72 -7.75 -8.63
CA ALA A 103 14.44 -9.17 -8.45
C ALA A 103 15.31 -10.03 -9.36
N PHE A 104 15.32 -11.33 -9.11
CA PHE A 104 15.65 -12.33 -10.12
C PHE A 104 14.36 -12.77 -10.80
N TYR A 105 14.39 -12.97 -12.11
CA TYR A 105 13.23 -13.43 -12.85
C TYR A 105 13.60 -14.62 -13.72
N ASP A 106 12.62 -15.52 -13.90
CA ASP A 106 12.63 -16.62 -14.84
C ASP A 106 11.31 -16.55 -15.62
N ALA A 107 11.40 -16.22 -16.89
CA ALA A 107 10.28 -16.01 -17.79
C ALA A 107 10.33 -17.01 -18.93
N ASP A 108 9.21 -17.69 -19.14
CA ASP A 108 8.93 -18.55 -20.29
C ASP A 108 7.50 -18.26 -20.73
N LEU A 109 7.36 -17.34 -21.70
CA LEU A 109 6.09 -16.75 -22.12
C LEU A 109 5.89 -16.91 -23.62
N ASP A 110 4.69 -17.29 -24.04
CA ASP A 110 4.23 -17.24 -25.41
C ASP A 110 3.25 -16.06 -25.57
N VAL A 111 3.64 -15.05 -26.35
CA VAL A 111 2.81 -13.87 -26.64
C VAL A 111 2.18 -14.02 -28.02
N GLY A 112 0.86 -14.18 -28.07
CA GLY A 112 0.06 -14.24 -29.29
C GLY A 112 -0.38 -12.85 -29.75
N PHE A 113 -0.18 -12.55 -31.03
CA PHE A 113 -0.56 -11.25 -31.63
C PHE A 113 -1.98 -11.20 -32.20
N GLY A 114 -2.87 -12.07 -31.74
CA GLY A 114 -4.28 -12.08 -32.18
C GLY A 114 -4.50 -12.44 -33.66
N ALA A 115 -3.45 -12.87 -34.39
CA ALA A 115 -3.62 -13.45 -35.72
C ALA A 115 -4.37 -14.79 -35.60
N ALA A 116 -5.34 -15.03 -36.49
CA ALA A 116 -6.13 -16.25 -36.55
C ALA A 116 -5.29 -17.52 -36.83
N ASP A 117 -4.01 -17.31 -37.11
CA ASP A 117 -3.06 -18.22 -37.72
C ASP A 117 -2.12 -18.86 -36.67
N GLY A 118 -2.24 -18.49 -35.39
CA GLY A 118 -1.52 -19.14 -34.29
C GLY A 118 -0.05 -18.74 -34.14
N GLU A 119 0.38 -17.62 -34.73
CA GLU A 119 1.73 -17.09 -34.52
C GLU A 119 1.86 -16.49 -33.12
N ALA A 120 2.53 -17.23 -32.24
CA ALA A 120 2.98 -16.77 -30.95
C ALA A 120 4.49 -16.51 -30.99
N MET A 121 4.92 -15.44 -30.35
CA MET A 121 6.32 -15.15 -30.11
C MET A 121 6.69 -15.65 -28.72
N ALA A 122 7.61 -16.61 -28.67
CA ALA A 122 8.22 -17.05 -27.43
C ALA A 122 9.14 -15.94 -26.89
N ILE A 123 8.91 -15.52 -25.66
CA ILE A 123 9.72 -14.62 -24.86
C ILE A 123 10.29 -15.43 -23.70
N PHE A 124 11.60 -15.64 -23.71
CA PHE A 124 12.30 -16.34 -22.65
C PHE A 124 13.41 -15.47 -22.05
N GLY A 125 13.64 -15.63 -20.75
CA GLY A 125 14.75 -14.97 -20.09
C GLY A 125 14.89 -15.41 -18.65
N ASP A 126 16.12 -15.60 -18.22
CA ASP A 126 16.50 -15.82 -16.84
C ASP A 126 17.58 -14.81 -16.48
N GLY A 127 17.35 -14.03 -15.42
CA GLY A 127 18.37 -13.11 -14.94
C GLY A 127 17.85 -12.11 -13.92
N ARG A 128 18.45 -10.91 -13.94
CA ARG A 128 18.14 -9.84 -12.98
C ARG A 128 17.23 -8.81 -13.63
N ALA A 129 16.17 -8.45 -12.93
CA ALA A 129 15.31 -7.33 -13.26
C ALA A 129 15.60 -6.17 -12.31
N GLN A 130 15.71 -4.97 -12.87
CA GLN A 130 15.63 -3.72 -12.14
C GLN A 130 14.60 -2.82 -12.81
N ILE A 131 13.67 -2.30 -12.03
CA ILE A 131 12.63 -1.37 -12.48
C ILE A 131 12.73 -0.14 -11.58
N ASP A 132 13.07 1.00 -12.16
CA ASP A 132 13.13 2.28 -11.50
C ASP A 132 11.87 3.09 -11.85
N LEU A 133 11.04 3.35 -10.85
CA LEU A 133 9.80 4.10 -10.99
C LEU A 133 10.03 5.52 -10.49
N HIS A 134 9.68 6.50 -11.32
CA HIS A 134 9.84 7.92 -11.01
C HIS A 134 8.48 8.60 -10.86
N ASN A 135 8.36 9.39 -9.80
CA ASN A 135 7.16 10.15 -9.44
C ASN A 135 5.88 9.31 -9.39
N ALA A 136 5.97 8.07 -8.92
CA ALA A 136 4.79 7.25 -8.70
C ALA A 136 3.93 7.89 -7.59
N LYS A 137 2.62 7.96 -7.82
CA LYS A 137 1.65 8.49 -6.86
C LYS A 137 0.62 7.43 -6.57
N LEU A 138 0.31 7.29 -5.29
CA LEU A 138 -0.70 6.38 -4.79
C LEU A 138 -1.71 7.19 -3.97
N THR A 139 -2.99 7.03 -4.26
CA THR A 139 -4.06 7.61 -3.44
C THR A 139 -4.92 6.48 -2.92
N THR A 140 -5.24 6.47 -1.63
CA THR A 140 -6.07 5.41 -1.06
C THR A 140 -6.87 5.94 0.11
N LYS A 141 -7.92 5.24 0.52
CA LYS A 141 -8.66 5.53 1.75
C LYS A 141 -8.25 4.54 2.83
N VAL A 142 -7.90 5.06 3.99
CA VAL A 142 -7.69 4.28 5.21
C VAL A 142 -8.91 4.47 6.10
N CYS A 143 -9.64 3.40 6.33
CA CYS A 143 -10.88 3.38 7.10
C CYS A 143 -10.69 2.60 8.41
N ILE A 144 -11.34 3.10 9.47
CA ILE A 144 -11.27 2.49 10.80
C ILE A 144 -12.64 2.04 11.24
N THR A 145 -12.70 0.80 11.72
CA THR A 145 -13.92 0.23 12.30
C THR A 145 -13.72 0.05 13.80
N LEU A 146 -14.50 0.78 14.62
CA LEU A 146 -14.36 0.79 16.08
C LEU A 146 -14.86 -0.49 16.75
N LYS A 147 -15.92 -1.14 16.22
CA LYS A 147 -16.57 -2.32 16.83
C LYS A 147 -15.59 -3.47 17.08
N GLU A 148 -14.63 -3.68 16.18
CA GLU A 148 -13.60 -4.72 16.29
C GLU A 148 -12.18 -4.13 16.27
N PHE A 149 -12.05 -2.80 16.42
CA PHE A 149 -10.84 -2.03 16.14
C PHE A 149 -10.00 -2.61 14.98
N SER A 150 -10.43 -2.33 13.75
CA SER A 150 -9.68 -2.70 12.55
C SER A 150 -9.38 -1.49 11.68
N VAL A 151 -8.23 -1.53 11.01
CA VAL A 151 -7.80 -0.56 10.02
C VAL A 151 -7.78 -1.27 8.67
N LYS A 152 -8.42 -0.69 7.66
CA LYS A 152 -8.49 -1.24 6.30
C LYS A 152 -8.14 -0.17 5.28
N VAL A 153 -7.47 -0.61 4.22
CA VAL A 153 -7.15 0.19 3.04
C VAL A 153 -8.17 -0.15 1.95
N ALA A 154 -8.71 0.88 1.29
CA ALA A 154 -9.73 0.80 0.25
C ALA A 154 -9.51 1.86 -0.83
N ASP A 155 -10.20 1.74 -1.96
CA ASP A 155 -10.20 2.72 -3.06
C ASP A 155 -8.78 3.19 -3.44
N MET A 156 -7.87 2.22 -3.56
CA MET A 156 -6.49 2.49 -3.93
C MET A 156 -6.41 2.81 -5.41
N LYS A 157 -5.67 3.86 -5.73
CA LYS A 157 -5.32 4.28 -7.08
C LYS A 157 -3.84 4.49 -7.21
N ILE A 158 -3.28 4.10 -8.34
CA ILE A 158 -1.87 4.29 -8.65
C ILE A 158 -1.73 5.02 -9.98
N SER A 159 -0.77 5.93 -10.05
CA SER A 159 -0.35 6.56 -11.30
C SER A 159 1.17 6.59 -11.34
N LEU A 160 1.72 6.36 -12.52
CA LEU A 160 3.16 6.31 -12.77
C LEU A 160 3.50 7.32 -13.87
N GLU A 161 4.46 8.20 -13.62
CA GLU A 161 4.84 9.22 -14.62
C GLU A 161 5.89 8.67 -15.58
N LYS A 162 6.91 8.00 -15.03
CA LYS A 162 7.99 7.43 -15.81
C LYS A 162 8.51 6.16 -15.13
N ALA A 163 8.93 5.19 -15.93
CA ALA A 163 9.73 4.07 -15.49
C ALA A 163 11.03 3.99 -16.27
N GLU A 164 12.00 3.23 -15.75
CA GLU A 164 13.15 2.72 -16.48
C GLU A 164 13.27 1.23 -16.15
N VAL A 165 13.30 0.39 -17.18
CA VAL A 165 13.30 -1.08 -17.03
C VAL A 165 14.58 -1.65 -17.59
N ASN A 166 15.23 -2.49 -16.79
CA ASN A 166 16.47 -3.17 -17.15
C ASN A 166 16.35 -4.66 -16.80
N LEU A 167 15.96 -5.45 -17.80
CA LEU A 167 15.93 -6.91 -17.74
C LEU A 167 17.24 -7.44 -18.33
N LYS A 168 18.03 -8.12 -17.51
CA LYS A 168 19.24 -8.83 -17.94
C LYS A 168 18.90 -10.29 -18.24
N GLY A 169 19.46 -10.81 -19.33
CA GLY A 169 19.30 -12.22 -19.72
C GLY A 169 18.10 -12.51 -20.61
N LEU A 170 17.28 -11.50 -20.91
CA LEU A 170 16.17 -11.62 -21.86
C LEU A 170 16.70 -11.96 -23.25
N PHE A 171 16.17 -13.00 -23.89
CA PHE A 171 16.66 -13.52 -25.18
C PHE A 171 18.17 -13.83 -25.20
N GLY A 172 18.77 -14.16 -24.05
CA GLY A 172 20.22 -14.37 -23.94
C GLY A 172 21.06 -13.09 -23.93
N GLY A 173 20.43 -11.91 -23.91
CA GLY A 173 21.08 -10.60 -23.83
C GLY A 173 21.35 -9.93 -25.19
N GLY A 174 22.23 -8.91 -25.18
CA GLY A 174 22.62 -8.17 -26.38
C GLY A 174 21.55 -7.23 -26.92
N ALA A 175 21.65 -6.89 -28.22
CA ALA A 175 20.87 -5.82 -28.84
C ALA A 175 19.35 -6.05 -28.80
N VAL A 176 18.88 -7.31 -28.86
CA VAL A 176 17.45 -7.63 -28.76
C VAL A 176 16.94 -7.36 -27.35
N SER A 177 17.70 -7.74 -26.33
CA SER A 177 17.37 -7.43 -24.93
C SER A 177 17.31 -5.92 -24.69
N ASP A 178 18.22 -5.16 -25.27
CA ASP A 178 18.24 -3.69 -25.14
C ASP A 178 17.04 -3.04 -25.82
N LEU A 179 16.65 -3.53 -27.00
CA LEU A 179 15.44 -3.06 -27.70
C LEU A 179 14.18 -3.34 -26.89
N VAL A 180 14.03 -4.55 -26.36
CA VAL A 180 12.85 -4.91 -25.55
C VAL A 180 12.82 -4.10 -24.26
N ASN A 181 13.96 -3.89 -23.60
CA ASN A 181 14.03 -3.01 -22.42
C ASN A 181 13.55 -1.59 -22.72
N SER A 182 13.93 -1.03 -23.88
CA SER A 182 13.45 0.29 -24.32
C SER A 182 11.93 0.29 -24.51
N ILE A 183 11.40 -0.71 -25.23
CA ILE A 183 9.95 -0.80 -25.48
C ILE A 183 9.19 -0.93 -24.16
N VAL A 184 9.62 -1.83 -23.27
CA VAL A 184 8.97 -2.05 -21.97
C VAL A 184 9.05 -0.78 -21.12
N THR A 185 10.18 -0.07 -21.13
CA THR A 185 10.35 1.21 -20.44
C THR A 185 9.31 2.24 -20.90
N ASP A 186 9.05 2.32 -22.20
CA ASP A 186 8.11 3.28 -22.78
C ASP A 186 6.65 2.91 -22.51
N VAL A 187 6.30 1.61 -22.53
CA VAL A 187 4.90 1.15 -22.35
C VAL A 187 4.50 0.90 -20.90
N LEU A 188 5.46 0.77 -19.98
CA LEU A 188 5.15 0.40 -18.60
C LEU A 188 4.23 1.40 -17.87
N PRO A 189 4.39 2.73 -18.00
CA PRO A 189 3.44 3.69 -17.42
C PRO A 189 1.99 3.45 -17.87
N ASP A 190 1.79 3.29 -19.18
CA ASP A 190 0.47 3.03 -19.76
C ASP A 190 -0.10 1.68 -19.30
N ALA A 191 0.75 0.64 -19.22
CA ALA A 191 0.34 -0.66 -18.70
C ALA A 191 -0.06 -0.61 -17.21
N VAL A 192 0.61 0.22 -16.40
CA VAL A 192 0.21 0.42 -14.99
C VAL A 192 -1.14 1.11 -14.88
N GLU A 193 -1.46 2.03 -15.79
CA GLU A 193 -2.78 2.67 -15.85
C GLU A 193 -3.86 1.69 -16.34
N GLU A 194 -3.57 0.88 -17.36
CA GLU A 194 -4.50 -0.11 -17.90
C GLU A 194 -4.83 -1.23 -16.90
N TYR A 195 -3.82 -1.74 -16.19
CA TYR A 195 -3.95 -2.81 -15.20
C TYR A 195 -4.01 -2.29 -13.74
N GLU A 196 -4.36 -1.02 -13.57
CA GLU A 196 -4.49 -0.38 -12.26
C GLU A 196 -5.38 -1.20 -11.28
N PRO A 197 -6.55 -1.74 -11.67
CA PRO A 197 -7.40 -2.49 -10.76
C PRO A 197 -6.73 -3.75 -10.18
N GLU A 198 -6.03 -4.52 -11.00
CA GLU A 198 -5.35 -5.75 -10.60
C GLU A 198 -4.14 -5.46 -9.71
N ILE A 199 -3.33 -4.46 -10.09
CA ILE A 199 -2.15 -4.03 -9.33
C ILE A 199 -2.56 -3.54 -7.95
N THR A 200 -3.56 -2.65 -7.90
CA THR A 200 -4.04 -2.07 -6.64
C THR A 200 -4.72 -3.12 -5.76
N GLN A 201 -5.42 -4.10 -6.32
CA GLN A 201 -5.99 -5.21 -5.55
C GLN A 201 -4.90 -6.04 -4.86
N LEU A 202 -3.82 -6.36 -5.57
CA LEU A 202 -2.68 -7.09 -4.99
C LEU A 202 -1.99 -6.27 -3.89
N ALA A 203 -1.73 -4.99 -4.15
CA ALA A 203 -1.12 -4.08 -3.19
C ALA A 203 -1.98 -3.90 -1.93
N MET A 204 -3.29 -3.69 -2.08
CA MET A 204 -4.22 -3.61 -0.95
C MET A 204 -4.24 -4.89 -0.12
N LYS A 205 -4.21 -6.07 -0.75
CA LYS A 205 -4.14 -7.35 -0.04
C LYS A 205 -2.87 -7.44 0.82
N TYR A 206 -1.72 -7.10 0.26
CA TYR A 206 -0.46 -7.11 0.98
C TYR A 206 -0.47 -6.12 2.16
N ILE A 207 -0.88 -4.87 1.92
CA ILE A 207 -0.89 -3.82 2.94
C ILE A 207 -1.86 -4.16 4.08
N ASN A 208 -3.05 -4.66 3.77
CA ASN A 208 -4.03 -5.05 4.79
C ASN A 208 -3.53 -6.20 5.67
N GLU A 209 -2.89 -7.22 5.09
CA GLU A 209 -2.26 -8.30 5.87
C GLU A 209 -1.09 -7.81 6.73
N PHE A 210 -0.29 -6.88 6.21
CA PHE A 210 0.79 -6.25 6.96
C PHE A 210 0.25 -5.44 8.15
N ILE A 211 -0.74 -4.58 7.93
CA ILE A 211 -1.41 -3.79 9.00
C ILE A 211 -1.96 -4.72 10.07
N LYS A 212 -2.66 -5.78 9.65
CA LYS A 212 -3.20 -6.79 10.58
C LYS A 212 -2.09 -7.39 11.45
N LYS A 213 -0.98 -7.85 10.86
CA LYS A 213 0.17 -8.40 11.61
C LYS A 213 0.76 -7.40 12.60
N MET A 214 0.89 -6.13 12.22
CA MET A 214 1.42 -5.07 13.08
C MET A 214 0.50 -4.74 14.26
N LEU A 215 -0.81 -4.63 14.03
CA LEU A 215 -1.79 -4.37 15.09
C LEU A 215 -1.83 -5.49 16.13
N HIS A 216 -1.73 -6.75 15.68
CA HIS A 216 -1.68 -7.90 16.60
C HIS A 216 -0.39 -7.90 17.44
N ARG A 217 0.77 -7.56 16.85
CA ARG A 217 2.04 -7.45 17.59
C ARG A 217 2.06 -6.26 18.55
N GLY A 218 1.48 -5.13 18.18
CA GLY A 218 1.35 -3.95 19.03
C GLY A 218 0.47 -4.19 20.25
N SER A 219 -0.60 -4.96 20.12
CA SER A 219 -1.47 -5.38 21.22
C SER A 219 -0.73 -6.22 22.27
N ALA A 220 0.16 -7.12 21.85
CA ALA A 220 0.98 -7.92 22.76
C ALA A 220 2.07 -7.11 23.50
N THR A 221 2.58 -6.03 22.88
CA THR A 221 3.71 -5.26 23.43
C THR A 221 3.24 -4.10 24.33
N THR A 222 2.04 -3.58 24.09
CA THR A 222 1.44 -2.50 24.90
C THR A 222 0.96 -2.99 26.27
N ALA A 223 0.60 -4.27 26.38
CA ALA A 223 0.28 -4.91 27.67
C ALA A 223 1.46 -4.92 28.65
N THR A 224 2.71 -4.84 28.17
CA THR A 224 3.93 -4.94 29.00
C THR A 224 4.60 -3.59 29.29
N ARG A 225 4.35 -2.55 28.47
CA ARG A 225 4.91 -1.19 28.70
C ARG A 225 4.00 -0.23 29.45
N VAL A 226 2.68 -0.46 29.43
CA VAL A 226 1.73 0.35 30.21
C VAL A 226 1.80 0.02 31.72
N THR A 227 2.29 -1.15 32.12
CA THR A 227 2.49 -1.49 33.54
C THR A 227 3.66 -0.77 34.21
N ASN A 228 4.65 -0.29 33.46
CA ASN A 228 5.86 0.30 34.06
C ASN A 228 5.96 1.84 33.96
N ASN A 229 5.09 2.51 33.19
CA ASN A 229 5.10 3.99 33.11
C ASN A 229 3.74 4.69 33.30
N CYS A 230 2.62 3.97 33.52
CA CYS A 230 1.31 4.58 33.82
C CYS A 230 1.02 4.64 35.34
N GLN A 231 1.91 5.22 36.13
CA GLN A 231 1.54 5.79 37.44
C GLN A 231 1.33 7.32 37.42
N LYS A 232 1.61 8.01 36.31
CA LYS A 232 1.37 9.47 36.19
C LYS A 232 0.34 9.92 35.15
N GLU A 233 -0.09 9.06 34.23
CA GLU A 233 -1.15 9.41 33.26
C GLU A 233 -2.20 8.30 33.17
N LYS A 234 -3.08 8.27 34.18
CA LYS A 234 -4.14 7.25 34.33
C LYS A 234 -5.45 7.59 33.60
N TYR A 235 -5.49 8.64 32.78
CA TYR A 235 -6.76 9.20 32.29
C TYR A 235 -7.10 8.95 30.82
N VAL A 236 -6.17 8.51 29.96
CA VAL A 236 -6.45 8.47 28.51
C VAL A 236 -6.83 7.08 27.99
N ILE A 237 -6.32 6.00 28.61
CA ILE A 237 -6.54 4.63 28.12
C ILE A 237 -7.79 3.97 28.74
N THR A 238 -8.18 4.35 29.96
CA THR A 238 -9.40 3.82 30.62
C THR A 238 -10.68 4.27 29.89
N VAL A 239 -10.66 5.45 29.27
CA VAL A 239 -11.82 6.02 28.56
C VAL A 239 -12.22 5.18 27.33
N PHE A 240 -11.26 4.54 26.66
CA PHE A 240 -11.56 3.68 25.51
C PHE A 240 -12.25 2.36 25.89
N ARG A 241 -12.02 1.83 27.10
CA ARG A 241 -12.65 0.59 27.56
C ARG A 241 -14.06 0.82 28.12
N ASP A 242 -14.29 1.99 28.72
CA ASP A 242 -15.60 2.33 29.31
C ASP A 242 -16.58 2.95 28.30
N MET A 243 -16.12 3.53 27.19
CA MET A 243 -17.00 3.97 26.09
C MET A 243 -17.53 2.83 25.20
N ILE A 244 -16.96 1.62 25.29
CA ILE A 244 -17.40 0.43 24.55
C ILE A 244 -18.48 -0.37 25.31
N LYS A 245 -18.80 0.05 26.55
CA LYS A 245 -19.97 -0.45 27.31
C LYS A 245 -21.08 0.58 27.35
N ILE A 246 -21.59 0.98 26.18
CA ILE A 246 -22.93 1.58 25.99
C ILE A 246 -23.54 0.96 24.74
#